data_AF-X0VT74-F1
#
_entry.id   AF-X0VT74-F1
#
_cell.length_a   1.000
_cell.length_b   1.000
_cell.length_c   1.000
_cell.angle_alpha   90.00
_cell.angle_beta   90.00
_cell.angle_gamma   90.00
#
_symmetry.space_group_name_H-M   'P 1'
#
loop_
_entity.id
_entity.type
_entity.pdbx_description
1 polymer ?
#
loop_
_entity_poly.entity_id
_entity_poly.type
_entity_poly.pdbx_seq_one_letter_code
_entity_poly.pdbx_strand_id
1 'polypeptide(L)' 'MRTKIKQLNSFGQSVWLDYISRELIDNGHLQKIIDMGVLGVTSNPSIFNKS' A
#
# COMPACT_ATOMS: atom_id res chain seq x y z
N MET A 1 -10.93 5.84 12.69
CA MET A 1 -11.32 6.89 11.70
C MET A 1 -11.36 6.26 10.31
N ARG A 2 -12.33 6.59 9.46
CA ARG A 2 -12.44 6.02 8.09
C ARG A 2 -11.69 6.95 7.13
N THR A 3 -10.66 6.45 6.45
CA THR A 3 -9.89 7.20 5.46
C THR A 3 -10.69 7.34 4.16
N LYS A 4 -10.34 8.32 3.32
CA LYS A 4 -10.89 8.43 1.95
C LYS A 4 -10.58 7.17 1.12
N ILE A 5 -9.42 6.56 1.33
CA ILE A 5 -9.04 5.30 0.68
C ILE A 5 -10.01 4.17 1.07
N LYS A 6 -10.35 4.01 2.35
CA LYS A 6 -11.36 3.03 2.79
C LYS A 6 -12.76 3.30 2.23
N GLN A 7 -13.10 4.55 1.89
CA GLN A 7 -14.37 4.88 1.26
C GLN A 7 -14.40 4.42 -0.20
N LEU A 8 -13.30 4.53 -0.95
CA LEU A 8 -13.21 4.04 -2.34
C LEU A 8 -13.53 2.56 -2.47
N ASN A 9 -13.12 1.75 -1.49
CA ASN A 9 -13.43 0.32 -1.44
C ASN A 9 -14.96 0.05 -1.44
N SER A 10 -15.77 0.92 -0.82
CA SER A 10 -17.25 0.79 -0.85
C SER A 10 -17.89 1.16 -2.19
N PHE A 11 -17.16 1.86 -3.06
CA PHE A 11 -17.57 2.13 -4.44
C PHE A 11 -17.06 1.05 -5.42
N GLY A 12 -16.42 -0.02 -4.92
CA GLY A 12 -15.86 -1.10 -5.74
C GLY A 12 -14.47 -0.81 -6.33
N GLN A 13 -13.88 0.35 -6.02
CA GLN A 13 -12.53 0.70 -6.47
C GLN A 13 -11.50 0.22 -5.46
N SER A 14 -10.53 -0.59 -5.92
CA SER A 14 -9.38 -1.00 -5.11
C SER A 14 -8.20 -0.04 -5.32
N VAL A 15 -7.60 0.46 -4.23
CA VAL A 15 -6.40 1.31 -4.27
C VAL A 15 -5.16 0.47 -3.98
N TRP A 16 -4.14 0.63 -4.80
CA TRP A 16 -2.86 -0.10 -4.71
C TRP A 16 -1.71 0.87 -4.49
N LEU A 17 -0.68 0.44 -3.75
CA LEU A 17 0.56 1.19 -3.55
C LEU A 17 1.61 0.76 -4.59
N ASP A 18 2.08 1.70 -5.42
CA ASP A 18 3.13 1.44 -6.41
C ASP A 18 4.55 1.56 -5.82
N TYR A 19 4.78 0.83 -4.73
CA TYR A 19 6.06 0.75 -4.05
C TYR A 19 6.09 -0.44 -3.09
N ILE A 20 7.25 -1.08 -2.97
CA ILE A 20 7.52 -2.08 -1.94
C ILE A 20 9.03 -2.10 -1.64
N SER A 21 9.39 -2.22 -0.37
CA SER A 21 10.78 -2.40 0.09
C SER A 21 10.82 -3.24 1.36
N ARG A 22 12.00 -3.75 1.74
CA ARG A 22 12.16 -4.51 3.00
C ARG A 22 11.86 -3.63 4.20
N GLU A 23 12.38 -2.40 4.21
CA GLU A 23 12.13 -1.43 5.29
C GLU A 23 10.63 -1.18 5.50
N LEU A 24 9.85 -1.06 4.41
CA LEU A 24 8.40 -0.87 4.49
C LEU A 24 7.71 -2.04 5.22
N ILE A 25 8.20 -3.26 5.02
CA ILE A 25 7.68 -4.48 5.64
C ILE A 25 8.17 -4.59 7.08
N ASP A 26 9.50 -4.55 7.28
CA ASP A 26 10.17 -4.84 8.55
C ASP A 26 9.80 -3.82 9.64
N ASN A 27 9.57 -2.55 9.27
CA ASN A 27 9.17 -1.49 10.21
C ASN A 27 7.63 -1.42 10.43
N GLY A 28 6.86 -2.36 9.87
CA GLY A 28 5.40 -2.40 10.01
C GLY A 28 4.66 -1.26 9.30
N HIS A 29 5.33 -0.52 8.41
CA HIS A 29 4.71 0.58 7.65
C HIS A 29 3.69 0.05 6.65
N LEU A 30 3.96 -1.09 6.02
CA LEU A 30 3.01 -1.74 5.13
C LEU A 30 1.69 -2.05 5.85
N GLN A 31 1.74 -2.53 7.09
CA GLN A 31 0.54 -2.80 7.89
C GLN A 31 -0.27 -1.52 8.12
N LYS A 32 0.38 -0.41 8.47
CA LYS A 32 -0.30 0.89 8.64
C LYS A 32 -1.01 1.32 7.36
N ILE A 33 -0.40 1.08 6.19
CA ILE A 33 -0.99 1.42 4.88
C ILE A 33 -2.19 0.52 4.55
N ILE A 34 -2.12 -0.78 4.85
CA ILE A 34 -3.25 -1.70 4.76
C ILE A 34 -4.40 -1.24 5.67
N ASP A 35 -4.07 -0.83 6.90
CA ASP A 35 -5.06 -0.31 7.86
C ASP A 35 -5.69 1.01 7.39
N MET A 36 -5.05 1.75 6.47
CA MET A 36 -5.64 2.89 5.78
C MET A 36 -6.52 2.50 4.59
N GLY A 37 -6.58 1.23 4.18
CA GLY A 37 -7.49 0.73 3.15
C GLY A 37 -6.86 0.37 1.81
N VAL A 38 -5.52 0.41 1.68
CA VAL A 38 -4.82 -0.11 0.50
C VAL A 38 -4.98 -1.63 0.45
N LEU A 39 -5.23 -2.17 -0.75
CA LEU A 39 -5.56 -3.60 -0.95
C LEU A 39 -4.52 -4.36 -1.79
N GLY A 40 -3.50 -3.67 -2.29
CA GLY A 40 -2.45 -4.30 -3.10
C GLY A 40 -1.19 -3.45 -3.15
N VAL A 41 -0.09 -4.09 -3.55
CA VAL A 41 1.20 -3.45 -3.82
C VAL A 41 1.72 -3.92 -5.17
N THR A 42 2.50 -3.07 -5.85
CA THR A 42 3.24 -3.45 -7.05
C THR A 42 4.73 -3.31 -6.85
N SER A 43 5.47 -4.17 -7.54
CA SER A 43 6.92 -4.08 -7.68
C SER A 43 7.29 -3.95 -9.14
N ASN A 44 8.37 -3.24 -9.44
CA ASN A 44 8.98 -3.18 -10.76
C ASN A 44 10.51 -3.12 -10.61
N PRO A 45 11.30 -3.37 -11.67
CA PRO A 45 12.77 -3.39 -11.57
C PRO A 45 13.37 -2.11 -11.00
N SER A 46 12.78 -0.95 -11.29
CA SER A 46 13.28 0.34 -10.77
C SER A 46 13.07 0.51 -9.25
N ILE A 47 12.03 -0.12 -8.69
CA ILE A 47 11.76 -0.14 -7.24
C ILE A 47 12.84 -0.96 -6.52
N PHE A 48 13.21 -2.13 -7.06
CA PHE A 48 14.24 -2.97 -6.47
C PHE A 48 15.64 -2.34 -6.51
N ASN A 49 15.96 -1.55 -7.53
CA ASN A 49 17.26 -0.88 -7.62
C ASN A 49 17.44 0.30 -6.64
N LYS A 50 16.36 0.81 -6.04
CA LYS A 50 16.40 1.92 -5.06
C LYS A 50 16.45 1.45 -3.60
N SER A 51 16.19 0.16 -3.37
CA SER A 51 15.88 -0.41 -2.06
C SER A 51 17.04 -1.21 -1.49
#